data_AF-V4JWK5-F1
#
_entry.id   AF-V4JWK5-F1
#
_cell.length_a   1.000
_cell.length_b   1.000
_cell.length_c   1.000
_cell.angle_alpha   90.00
_cell.angle_beta   90.00
_cell.angle_gamma   90.00
#
_symmetry.space_group_name_H-M   'P 1'
#
loop_
_entity.id
_entity.type
_entity.pdbx_description
1 polymer ?
#
loop_
_entity_poly.entity_id
_entity_poly.type
_entity_poly.pdbx_seq_one_letter_code
_entity_poly.pdbx_strand_id
1 'polypeptide(L)'
;MTVSLTVVPALLAVVGGSRAVWWPSRLLKNDGSGRPAGRRYEGLVRRSAVALAIVVALLVPAAYVYATFRGSYDFTLMMPQSAEGVVTLHYLTNNYRANIMYPDYVVAPNLTTLERINQTISSMSCVASTQLLNSSKPILEVTLSVYPLGRQAIACTEAIRSAAKGVSPQAMVGGMPAVNLDLRNLVYHDFYDMVYPIAIVLMFAVLAIFYESIPMALTALASVVFSAVFGTALAVTAYEAMGINLPWYLPIVVFTAILGVGMDYNSFMVNRMREECERSCSREAVLSAMGSTSVLVVGLSVIMTGAFSGLLAFSAPGFRGMGLALMFGVLLAGLLASLLFTPLVVGLLGRYAWWPKRMRSGGQ
;
A
#
# COMPACT_ATOMS: atom_id res chain seq x y z
N MET A 1 -3.68 -17.24 20.62
CA MET A 1 -4.56 -18.40 20.36
C MET A 1 -5.15 -18.99 21.65
N THR A 2 -4.42 -19.05 22.76
CA THR A 2 -4.95 -19.53 24.06
C THR A 2 -6.05 -18.62 24.62
N VAL A 3 -5.88 -17.30 24.54
CA VAL A 3 -6.88 -16.31 24.99
C VAL A 3 -8.21 -16.43 24.22
N SER A 4 -8.18 -16.65 22.91
CA SER A 4 -9.41 -16.82 22.12
C SER A 4 -10.15 -18.12 22.42
N LEU A 5 -9.41 -19.17 22.85
CA LEU A 5 -9.97 -20.48 23.18
C LEU A 5 -10.46 -20.59 24.63
N THR A 6 -9.98 -19.74 25.54
CA THR A 6 -10.37 -19.81 26.97
C THR A 6 -11.23 -18.63 27.40
N VAL A 7 -10.89 -17.42 26.99
CA VAL A 7 -11.53 -16.20 27.50
C VAL A 7 -12.87 -15.94 26.83
N VAL A 8 -13.00 -16.22 25.53
CA VAL A 8 -14.28 -16.02 24.82
C VAL A 8 -15.36 -17.01 25.30
N PRO A 9 -15.09 -18.32 25.43
CA PRO A 9 -16.08 -19.25 26.00
C PRO A 9 -16.38 -18.96 27.47
N ALA A 10 -15.37 -18.59 28.27
CA ALA A 10 -15.56 -18.24 29.68
C ALA A 10 -16.41 -16.97 29.86
N LEU A 11 -16.16 -15.92 29.06
CA LEU A 11 -16.98 -14.71 29.07
C LEU A 11 -18.41 -14.98 28.60
N LEU A 12 -18.61 -15.81 27.57
CA LEU A 12 -19.95 -16.19 27.12
C LEU A 12 -20.70 -17.04 28.14
N ALA A 13 -20.00 -17.88 28.90
CA ALA A 13 -20.55 -18.66 29.99
C ALA A 13 -20.96 -17.78 31.18
N VAL A 14 -20.19 -16.75 31.51
CA VAL A 14 -20.47 -15.83 32.62
C VAL A 14 -21.55 -14.80 32.26
N VAL A 15 -21.53 -14.26 31.04
CA VAL A 15 -22.50 -13.24 30.58
C VAL A 15 -23.80 -13.87 30.06
N GLY A 16 -23.85 -15.21 29.99
CA GLY A 16 -25.05 -16.02 29.91
C GLY A 16 -25.99 -15.60 28.77
N GLY A 17 -25.55 -15.73 27.51
CA GLY A 17 -26.41 -15.60 26.32
C GLY A 17 -27.28 -14.33 26.25
N SER A 18 -26.96 -13.29 27.02
CA SER A 18 -27.86 -12.16 27.23
C SER A 18 -27.91 -11.30 25.97
N ARG A 19 -29.09 -10.72 25.69
CA ARG A 19 -29.36 -9.89 24.50
C ARG A 19 -28.39 -8.71 24.32
N ALA A 20 -27.63 -8.35 25.36
CA ALA A 20 -26.62 -7.30 25.34
C ALA A 20 -25.34 -7.71 24.57
N VAL A 21 -24.90 -8.98 24.65
CA VAL A 21 -23.73 -9.48 23.92
C VAL A 21 -23.94 -9.44 22.41
N TRP A 22 -25.19 -9.67 22.00
CA TRP A 22 -25.59 -9.75 20.61
C TRP A 22 -26.19 -8.44 20.09
N TRP A 23 -26.01 -7.32 20.80
CA TRP A 23 -26.56 -6.03 20.41
C TRP A 23 -25.63 -5.32 19.39
N PRO A 24 -26.13 -4.85 18.23
CA PRO A 24 -27.53 -4.78 17.81
C PRO A 24 -27.97 -6.02 17.01
N SER A 25 -28.73 -6.90 17.67
CA SER A 25 -29.25 -8.16 17.10
C SER A 25 -30.37 -7.96 16.07
N ARG A 26 -30.88 -6.72 15.95
CA ARG A 26 -31.97 -6.39 15.02
C ARG A 26 -31.52 -6.23 13.56
N LEU A 27 -30.21 -6.24 13.28
CA LEU A 27 -29.69 -6.36 11.90
C LEU A 27 -29.74 -7.80 11.37
N LEU A 28 -29.93 -8.78 12.25
CA LEU A 28 -29.97 -10.22 11.95
C LEU A 28 -31.37 -10.82 12.12
N LYS A 29 -32.43 -10.01 11.97
CA LYS A 29 -33.73 -10.60 11.65
C LYS A 29 -33.63 -11.15 10.23
N ASN A 30 -33.40 -12.45 10.16
CA ASN A 30 -33.73 -13.23 8.99
C ASN A 30 -35.26 -13.19 8.90
N ASP A 31 -35.78 -12.18 8.21
CA ASP A 31 -37.20 -12.09 7.91
C ASP A 31 -37.50 -13.36 7.12
N GLY A 32 -38.18 -14.33 7.73
CA GLY A 32 -38.65 -15.56 7.04
C GLY A 32 -39.56 -15.28 5.83
N SER A 33 -39.73 -14.01 5.44
CA SER A 33 -40.14 -13.64 4.10
C SER A 33 -38.97 -13.89 3.14
N GLY A 34 -39.11 -14.88 2.25
CA GLY A 34 -38.29 -15.06 1.06
C GLY A 34 -38.40 -13.89 0.08
N ARG A 35 -38.11 -12.67 0.52
CA ARG A 35 -37.84 -11.51 -0.32
C ARG A 35 -36.38 -11.60 -0.69
N PRO A 36 -36.05 -11.90 -1.95
CA PRO A 36 -34.70 -12.31 -2.29
C PRO A 36 -33.78 -11.09 -2.15
N ALA A 37 -32.77 -11.20 -1.28
CA ALA A 37 -31.59 -10.35 -1.33
C ALA A 37 -31.01 -10.30 -2.77
N GLY A 38 -31.28 -11.35 -3.57
CA GLY A 38 -31.06 -11.42 -5.02
C GLY A 38 -31.57 -10.21 -5.83
N ARG A 39 -32.72 -9.60 -5.53
CA ARG A 39 -33.23 -8.44 -6.31
C ARG A 39 -32.34 -7.19 -6.19
N ARG A 40 -31.67 -6.98 -5.04
CA ARG A 40 -30.70 -5.88 -4.88
C ARG A 40 -29.45 -6.13 -5.72
N TYR A 41 -29.03 -7.38 -5.85
CA TYR A 41 -27.89 -7.77 -6.69
C TYR A 41 -28.25 -7.83 -8.18
N GLU A 42 -29.48 -8.16 -8.56
CA GLU A 42 -29.94 -8.10 -9.96
C GLU A 42 -29.91 -6.67 -10.53
N GLY A 43 -30.36 -5.68 -9.76
CA GLY A 43 -30.28 -4.27 -10.15
C GLY A 43 -28.83 -3.77 -10.29
N LEU A 44 -27.94 -4.27 -9.44
CA LEU A 44 -26.50 -3.97 -9.48
C LEU A 44 -25.83 -4.62 -10.69
N VAL A 45 -26.17 -5.87 -11.01
CA VAL A 45 -25.68 -6.55 -12.22
C VAL A 45 -26.17 -5.83 -13.48
N ARG A 46 -27.39 -5.29 -13.50
CA ARG A 46 -27.90 -4.48 -14.61
C ARG A 46 -27.20 -3.13 -14.74
N ARG A 47 -26.61 -2.59 -13.66
CA ARG A 47 -25.79 -1.37 -13.63
C ARG A 47 -24.28 -1.64 -13.58
N SER A 48 -23.87 -2.89 -13.72
CA SER A 48 -22.48 -3.33 -13.61
C SER A 48 -21.56 -2.61 -14.59
N ALA A 49 -22.03 -2.34 -15.81
CA ALA A 49 -21.30 -1.56 -16.80
C ALA A 49 -21.00 -0.13 -16.33
N VAL A 50 -21.96 0.53 -15.68
CA VAL A 50 -21.77 1.89 -15.13
C VAL A 50 -20.80 1.84 -13.95
N ALA A 51 -20.93 0.85 -13.07
CA ALA A 51 -20.03 0.71 -11.92
C ALA A 51 -18.59 0.37 -12.35
N LEU A 52 -18.40 -0.49 -13.36
CA LEU A 52 -17.10 -0.72 -13.99
C LEU A 52 -16.56 0.54 -14.65
N ALA A 53 -17.38 1.29 -15.37
CA ALA A 53 -16.96 2.54 -15.98
C ALA A 53 -16.48 3.54 -14.92
N ILE A 54 -17.14 3.62 -13.76
CA ILE A 54 -16.69 4.45 -12.63
C ILE A 54 -15.37 3.94 -12.08
N VAL A 55 -15.23 2.63 -11.84
CA VAL A 55 -13.96 2.04 -11.37
C VAL A 55 -12.83 2.34 -12.34
N VAL A 56 -13.03 2.15 -13.64
CA VAL A 56 -12.03 2.46 -14.67
C VAL A 56 -11.72 3.96 -14.71
N ALA A 57 -12.75 4.83 -14.64
CA ALA A 57 -12.57 6.28 -14.62
C ALA A 57 -11.80 6.77 -13.39
N LEU A 58 -11.94 6.09 -12.25
CA LEU A 58 -11.17 6.36 -11.04
C LEU A 58 -9.78 5.73 -11.08
N LEU A 59 -9.61 4.59 -11.76
CA LEU A 59 -8.33 3.89 -11.86
C LEU A 59 -7.30 4.69 -12.64
N VAL A 60 -7.67 5.30 -13.76
CA VAL A 60 -6.72 6.04 -14.61
C VAL A 60 -5.99 7.16 -13.86
N PRO A 61 -6.67 8.12 -13.20
CA PRO A 61 -5.99 9.15 -12.44
C PRO A 61 -5.26 8.58 -11.21
N ALA A 62 -5.83 7.58 -10.54
CA ALA A 62 -5.17 6.95 -9.39
C ALA A 62 -3.86 6.24 -9.80
N ALA A 63 -3.87 5.52 -10.91
CA ALA A 63 -2.71 4.84 -11.46
C ALA A 63 -1.65 5.85 -11.93
N TYR A 64 -2.05 6.98 -12.51
CA TYR A 64 -1.13 8.05 -12.86
C TYR A 64 -0.43 8.62 -11.62
N VAL A 65 -1.18 8.96 -10.57
CA VAL A 65 -0.60 9.43 -9.30
C VAL A 65 0.31 8.38 -8.69
N TYR A 66 -0.12 7.12 -8.64
CA TYR A 66 0.66 6.02 -8.09
C TYR A 66 1.98 5.81 -8.86
N ALA A 67 1.95 5.83 -10.20
CA ALA A 67 3.12 5.60 -11.05
C ALA A 67 4.09 6.78 -11.05
N THR A 68 3.58 8.00 -10.91
CA THR A 68 4.40 9.22 -10.87
C THR A 68 4.83 9.61 -9.46
N PHE A 69 4.37 8.88 -8.43
CA PHE A 69 4.68 9.17 -7.04
C PHE A 69 6.18 9.11 -6.79
N ARG A 70 6.73 10.24 -6.35
CA ARG A 70 8.11 10.35 -5.87
C ARG A 70 8.05 10.70 -4.39
N GLY A 71 8.19 9.72 -3.50
CA GLY A 71 8.18 10.01 -2.06
C GLY A 71 9.48 10.65 -1.56
N SER A 72 9.40 11.18 -0.34
CA SER A 72 10.53 11.76 0.39
C SER A 72 11.31 10.71 1.19
N TYR A 73 12.60 10.98 1.38
CA TYR A 73 13.54 10.18 2.19
C TYR A 73 13.75 10.77 3.59
N ASP A 74 12.94 11.76 3.93
CA ASP A 74 13.00 12.45 5.20
C ASP A 74 12.41 11.59 6.32
N PHE A 75 13.29 11.13 7.21
CA PHE A 75 12.91 10.32 8.35
C PHE A 75 12.08 11.09 9.39
N THR A 76 12.13 12.43 9.38
CA THR A 76 11.31 13.26 10.28
C THR A 76 9.82 13.12 10.01
N LEU A 77 9.43 12.61 8.83
CA LEU A 77 8.04 12.28 8.51
C LEU A 77 7.45 11.22 9.45
N MET A 78 8.29 10.37 10.06
CA MET A 78 7.87 9.38 11.06
C MET A 78 7.83 9.94 12.49
N MET A 79 8.19 11.22 12.67
CA MET A 79 8.29 11.88 13.97
C MET A 79 7.21 12.95 14.14
N PRO A 80 6.74 13.19 15.39
CA PRO A 80 5.90 14.34 15.72
C PRO A 80 6.57 15.65 15.31
N GLN A 81 5.91 16.45 14.48
CA GLN A 81 6.47 17.73 14.01
C GLN A 81 6.61 18.78 15.13
N SER A 82 5.87 18.60 16.23
CA SER A 82 5.95 19.43 17.43
C SER A 82 7.02 18.97 18.44
N ALA A 83 7.71 17.85 18.19
CA ALA A 83 8.75 17.41 19.10
C ALA A 83 9.95 18.37 19.08
N GLU A 84 10.48 18.71 20.25
CA GLU A 84 11.60 19.66 20.39
C GLU A 84 12.80 19.28 19.53
N GLY A 85 13.09 17.98 19.38
CA GLY A 85 14.17 17.50 18.50
C GLY A 85 13.94 17.81 17.02
N VAL A 86 12.70 17.68 16.53
CA VAL A 86 12.34 18.00 15.13
C VAL A 86 12.34 19.51 14.90
N VAL A 87 11.80 20.27 15.85
CA VAL A 87 11.82 21.74 15.81
C VAL A 87 13.26 22.26 15.82
N THR A 88 14.11 21.72 16.68
CA THR A 88 15.54 22.08 16.74
C THR A 88 16.25 21.71 15.46
N LEU A 89 15.98 20.53 14.89
CA LEU A 89 16.55 20.13 13.61
C LEU A 89 16.14 21.06 12.47
N HIS A 90 14.86 21.46 12.40
CA HIS A 90 14.40 22.46 11.42
C HIS A 90 15.02 23.83 11.65
N TYR A 91 15.15 24.27 12.90
CA TYR A 91 15.81 25.53 13.24
C TYR A 91 17.29 25.52 12.82
N LEU A 92 18.00 24.42 13.11
CA LEU A 92 19.37 24.23 12.68
C LEU A 92 19.44 24.24 11.16
N THR A 93 18.67 23.42 10.47
CA THR A 93 18.75 23.27 9.00
C THR A 93 18.33 24.53 8.22
N ASN A 94 17.43 25.35 8.77
CA ASN A 94 17.01 26.61 8.14
C ASN A 94 18.01 27.76 8.39
N ASN A 95 18.59 27.86 9.60
CA ASN A 95 19.50 28.97 9.95
C ASN A 95 20.96 28.65 9.66
N TYR A 96 21.38 27.42 9.93
CA TYR A 96 22.67 26.86 9.55
C TYR A 96 22.40 25.94 8.37
N ARG A 97 22.65 26.44 7.14
CA ARG A 97 22.44 25.70 5.87
C ARG A 97 22.43 24.18 6.11
N ALA A 98 21.27 23.54 5.91
CA ALA A 98 20.97 22.14 6.26
C ALA A 98 22.07 21.11 5.95
N ASN A 99 22.90 21.48 5.00
CA ASN A 99 23.93 20.72 4.32
C ASN A 99 25.17 20.45 5.18
N ILE A 100 25.33 21.14 6.32
CA ILE A 100 26.42 20.88 7.29
C ILE A 100 26.07 19.69 8.20
N MET A 101 24.78 19.44 8.47
CA MET A 101 24.37 18.39 9.41
C MET A 101 24.47 16.99 8.80
N TYR A 102 24.27 16.89 7.48
CA TYR A 102 24.29 15.63 6.74
C TYR A 102 25.03 15.80 5.40
N PRO A 103 26.35 16.04 5.42
CA PRO A 103 27.12 16.16 4.20
C PRO A 103 27.28 14.79 3.51
N ASP A 104 27.60 14.85 2.22
CA ASP A 104 28.10 13.70 1.49
C ASP A 104 29.62 13.58 1.70
N TYR A 105 30.13 12.35 1.68
CA TYR A 105 31.56 12.08 1.80
C TYR A 105 32.06 11.37 0.55
N VAL A 106 33.03 11.94 -0.14
CA VAL A 106 33.68 11.31 -1.29
C VAL A 106 35.03 10.76 -0.84
N VAL A 107 35.22 9.46 -1.04
CA VAL A 107 36.46 8.74 -0.71
C VAL A 107 37.12 8.29 -2.00
N ALA A 108 38.41 8.57 -2.15
CA ALA A 108 39.20 8.20 -3.32
C ALA A 108 40.49 7.47 -2.90
N PRO A 109 41.09 6.65 -3.79
CA PRO A 109 42.29 5.89 -3.45
C PRO A 109 43.48 6.80 -3.12
N ASN A 110 43.66 7.90 -3.86
CA ASN A 110 44.80 8.81 -3.75
C ASN A 110 44.33 10.28 -3.75
N LEU A 111 45.13 11.17 -3.15
CA LEU A 111 44.84 12.61 -3.07
C LEU A 111 44.70 13.27 -4.44
N THR A 112 45.57 12.94 -5.40
CA THR A 112 45.51 13.48 -6.77
C THR A 112 44.24 13.09 -7.53
N THR A 113 43.65 11.94 -7.19
CA THR A 113 42.36 11.51 -7.73
C THR A 113 41.23 12.30 -7.08
N LEU A 114 41.31 12.49 -5.76
CA LEU A 114 40.32 13.29 -5.01
C LEU A 114 40.28 14.75 -5.49
N GLU A 115 41.43 15.35 -5.78
CA GLU A 115 41.53 16.72 -6.31
C GLU A 115 40.86 16.87 -7.69
N ARG A 116 41.07 15.90 -8.59
CA ARG A 116 40.40 15.86 -9.90
C ARG A 116 38.88 15.70 -9.77
N ILE A 117 38.45 14.84 -8.83
CA ILE A 117 37.04 14.70 -8.50
C ILE A 117 36.47 16.02 -7.94
N ASN A 118 37.21 16.69 -7.05
CA ASN A 118 36.81 17.96 -6.46
C ASN A 118 36.60 19.06 -7.51
N GLN A 119 37.52 19.18 -8.49
CA GLN A 119 37.38 20.13 -9.61
C GLN A 119 36.09 19.91 -10.40
N THR A 120 35.65 18.66 -10.55
CA THR A 120 34.43 18.32 -11.27
C THR A 120 33.19 18.62 -10.42
N ILE A 121 33.18 18.15 -9.16
CA ILE A 121 32.02 18.26 -8.27
C ILE A 121 31.74 19.69 -7.83
N SER A 122 32.79 20.49 -7.57
CA SER A 122 32.65 21.88 -7.11
C SER A 122 31.95 22.80 -8.12
N SER A 123 31.92 22.41 -9.41
CA SER A 123 31.20 23.13 -10.46
C SER A 123 29.69 22.81 -10.51
N MET A 124 29.21 21.80 -9.77
CA MET A 124 27.81 21.40 -9.79
C MET A 124 26.92 22.39 -9.01
N SER A 125 25.80 22.80 -9.59
CA SER A 125 24.87 23.76 -8.97
C SER A 125 24.25 23.27 -7.65
N CYS A 126 24.20 21.95 -7.44
CA CYS A 126 23.66 21.33 -6.24
C CYS A 126 24.68 21.18 -5.10
N VAL A 127 25.92 21.63 -5.31
CA VAL A 127 27.00 21.63 -4.31
C VAL A 127 27.24 23.05 -3.82
N ALA A 128 27.20 23.27 -2.51
CA ALA A 128 27.45 24.58 -1.90
C ALA A 128 28.93 24.77 -1.55
N SER A 129 29.58 23.73 -1.04
CA SER A 129 31.01 23.77 -0.68
C SER A 129 31.60 22.38 -0.60
N THR A 130 32.92 22.31 -0.71
CA THR A 130 33.71 21.08 -0.58
C THR A 130 34.88 21.34 0.35
N GLN A 131 35.16 20.44 1.28
CA GLN A 131 36.27 20.56 2.22
C GLN A 131 37.07 19.26 2.30
N LEU A 132 38.39 19.36 2.19
CA LEU A 132 39.27 18.22 2.41
C LEU A 132 39.33 17.91 3.92
N LEU A 133 38.91 16.72 4.33
CA LEU A 133 38.91 16.30 5.73
C LEU A 133 40.21 15.62 6.14
N ASN A 134 40.78 14.80 5.26
CA ASN A 134 41.97 14.02 5.57
C ASN A 134 42.79 13.75 4.30
N SER A 135 44.09 14.03 4.36
CA SER A 135 45.03 13.81 3.25
C SER A 135 45.63 12.40 3.25
N SER A 136 45.75 11.77 4.42
CA SER A 136 46.28 10.40 4.58
C SER A 136 45.25 9.33 4.24
N LYS A 137 43.96 9.64 4.46
CA LYS A 137 42.81 8.90 3.93
C LYS A 137 42.02 9.89 3.08
N PRO A 138 42.18 9.91 1.75
CA PRO A 138 41.63 10.97 0.90
C PRO A 138 40.09 11.01 1.00
N ILE A 139 39.60 11.91 1.86
CA ILE A 139 38.18 12.11 2.13
C ILE A 139 37.85 13.58 1.89
N LEU A 140 36.90 13.81 1.01
CA LEU A 140 36.32 15.10 0.70
C LEU A 140 34.91 15.16 1.28
N GLU A 141 34.66 16.11 2.17
CA GLU A 141 33.31 16.46 2.59
C GLU A 141 32.67 17.34 1.52
N VAL A 142 31.44 17.00 1.11
CA VAL A 142 30.66 17.71 0.12
C VAL A 142 29.37 18.18 0.77
N THR A 143 29.28 19.48 0.96
CA THR A 143 28.11 20.17 1.47
C THR A 143 27.20 20.47 0.28
N LEU A 144 26.00 19.88 0.24
CA LEU A 144 25.01 20.15 -0.81
C LEU A 144 24.51 21.60 -0.72
N SER A 145 23.73 22.08 -1.70
CA SER A 145 23.00 23.36 -1.64
C SER A 145 21.49 23.17 -1.37
N VAL A 146 21.03 21.92 -1.35
CA VAL A 146 19.63 21.50 -1.23
C VAL A 146 19.40 20.70 0.05
N TYR A 147 18.17 20.66 0.54
CA TYR A 147 17.81 19.94 1.76
C TYR A 147 18.27 18.46 1.72
N PRO A 148 19.16 18.00 2.63
CA PRO A 148 19.90 16.74 2.51
C PRO A 148 19.01 15.49 2.67
N LEU A 149 17.86 15.62 3.32
CA LEU A 149 16.90 14.51 3.49
C LEU A 149 15.81 14.52 2.40
N GLY A 150 15.87 15.48 1.48
CA GLY A 150 14.89 15.66 0.42
C GLY A 150 15.24 14.91 -0.87
N ARG A 151 14.26 14.84 -1.78
CA ARG A 151 14.40 14.19 -3.10
C ARG A 151 15.53 14.77 -3.95
N GLN A 152 15.75 16.08 -3.86
CA GLN A 152 16.78 16.78 -4.63
C GLN A 152 18.20 16.39 -4.20
N ALA A 153 18.41 16.11 -2.90
CA ALA A 153 19.70 15.65 -2.41
C ALA A 153 20.06 14.30 -3.02
N ILE A 154 19.13 13.36 -3.07
CA ILE A 154 19.34 12.03 -3.69
C ILE A 154 19.78 12.17 -5.17
N ALA A 155 19.11 13.03 -5.94
CA ALA A 155 19.47 13.27 -7.33
C ALA A 155 20.86 13.94 -7.46
N CYS A 156 21.21 14.85 -6.56
CA CYS A 156 22.53 15.46 -6.52
C CYS A 156 23.63 14.44 -6.17
N THR A 157 23.41 13.62 -5.15
CA THR A 157 24.35 12.58 -4.73
C THR A 157 24.57 11.53 -5.84
N GLU A 158 23.53 11.23 -6.62
CA GLU A 158 23.64 10.37 -7.80
C GLU A 158 24.52 10.99 -8.89
N ALA A 159 24.38 12.29 -9.15
CA ALA A 159 25.23 13.03 -10.07
C ALA A 159 26.68 13.10 -9.57
N ILE A 160 26.89 13.38 -8.28
CA ILE A 160 28.20 13.38 -7.61
C ILE A 160 28.88 12.02 -7.76
N ARG A 161 28.16 10.94 -7.48
CA ARG A 161 28.67 9.56 -7.60
C ARG A 161 29.03 9.21 -9.03
N SER A 162 28.23 9.64 -10.01
CA SER A 162 28.49 9.41 -11.42
C SER A 162 29.75 10.16 -11.88
N ALA A 163 29.91 11.42 -11.48
CA ALA A 163 31.13 12.20 -11.77
C ALA A 163 32.37 11.62 -11.09
N ALA A 164 32.27 11.21 -9.82
CA ALA A 164 33.37 10.59 -9.10
C ALA A 164 33.84 9.28 -9.76
N LYS A 165 32.89 8.42 -10.15
CA LYS A 165 33.18 7.17 -10.88
C LYS A 165 33.79 7.41 -12.27
N GLY A 166 33.41 8.49 -12.94
CA GLY A 166 34.00 8.89 -14.22
C GLY A 166 35.50 9.21 -14.14
N VAL A 167 35.96 9.70 -12.97
CA VAL A 167 37.39 9.97 -12.71
C VAL A 167 38.12 8.73 -12.19
N SER A 168 37.49 7.97 -11.28
CA SER A 168 38.05 6.74 -10.74
C SER A 168 36.97 5.72 -10.40
N PRO A 169 37.04 4.49 -10.95
CA PRO A 169 36.10 3.41 -10.60
C PRO A 169 36.11 3.02 -9.12
N GLN A 170 37.20 3.31 -8.40
CA GLN A 170 37.36 3.03 -6.98
C GLN A 170 36.83 4.16 -6.08
N ALA A 171 36.36 5.28 -6.65
CA ALA A 171 35.79 6.36 -5.86
C ALA A 171 34.44 5.95 -5.28
N MET A 172 34.25 6.21 -3.99
CA MET A 172 33.03 5.90 -3.26
C MET A 172 32.40 7.19 -2.72
N VAL A 173 31.07 7.22 -2.68
CA VAL A 173 30.30 8.33 -2.12
C VAL A 173 29.43 7.79 -1.00
N GLY A 174 29.64 8.29 0.21
CA GLY A 174 28.89 8.00 1.43
C GLY A 174 28.21 9.24 2.00
N GLY A 175 27.68 9.14 3.22
CA GLY A 175 26.82 10.16 3.83
C GLY A 175 25.35 9.73 3.83
N MET A 176 24.50 10.44 4.57
CA MET A 176 23.07 10.09 4.67
C MET A 176 22.34 10.15 3.32
N PRO A 177 22.54 11.17 2.46
CA PRO A 177 21.95 11.17 1.12
C PRO A 177 22.41 9.98 0.26
N ALA A 178 23.69 9.58 0.37
CA ALA A 178 24.22 8.43 -0.34
C ALA A 178 23.63 7.10 0.15
N VAL A 179 23.46 6.93 1.46
CA VAL A 179 22.77 5.76 2.04
C VAL A 179 21.32 5.70 1.56
N ASN A 180 20.62 6.83 1.54
CA ASN A 180 19.25 6.89 1.02
C ASN A 180 19.18 6.61 -0.49
N LEU A 181 20.18 7.04 -1.26
CA LEU A 181 20.33 6.69 -2.68
C LEU A 181 20.55 5.19 -2.87
N ASP A 182 21.38 4.56 -2.03
CA ASP A 182 21.62 3.11 -2.06
C ASP A 182 20.36 2.34 -1.67
N LEU A 183 19.67 2.75 -0.61
CA LEU A 183 18.37 2.20 -0.23
C LEU A 183 17.32 2.39 -1.34
N ARG A 184 17.28 3.56 -1.99
CA ARG A 184 16.41 3.79 -3.14
C ARG A 184 16.75 2.79 -4.23
N ASN A 185 18.01 2.64 -4.62
CA ASN A 185 18.35 1.79 -5.76
C ASN A 185 18.10 0.31 -5.45
N LEU A 186 18.46 -0.15 -4.24
CA LEU A 186 18.15 -1.50 -3.76
C LEU A 186 16.65 -1.75 -3.79
N VAL A 187 15.86 -0.86 -3.19
CA VAL A 187 14.42 -1.11 -3.11
C VAL A 187 13.73 -0.84 -4.44
N TYR A 188 14.11 0.15 -5.25
CA TYR A 188 13.43 0.36 -6.53
C TYR A 188 13.73 -0.77 -7.52
N HIS A 189 15.00 -1.15 -7.68
CA HIS A 189 15.39 -2.25 -8.57
C HIS A 189 14.84 -3.58 -8.04
N ASP A 190 15.12 -3.94 -6.79
CA ASP A 190 14.72 -5.26 -6.29
C ASP A 190 13.23 -5.32 -6.04
N PHE A 191 12.59 -4.27 -5.51
CA PHE A 191 11.16 -4.30 -5.25
C PHE A 191 10.34 -4.20 -6.52
N TYR A 192 10.52 -3.17 -7.35
CA TYR A 192 9.61 -2.98 -8.50
C TYR A 192 9.94 -3.90 -9.68
N ASP A 193 11.22 -4.19 -9.95
CA ASP A 193 11.58 -5.01 -11.12
C ASP A 193 11.51 -6.51 -10.80
N MET A 194 11.72 -6.92 -9.54
CA MET A 194 11.76 -8.33 -9.15
C MET A 194 10.63 -8.73 -8.18
N VAL A 195 10.58 -8.18 -6.97
CA VAL A 195 9.66 -8.66 -5.92
C VAL A 195 8.20 -8.40 -6.26
N TYR A 196 7.85 -7.23 -6.78
CA TYR A 196 6.49 -6.82 -7.08
C TYR A 196 5.82 -7.71 -8.14
N PRO A 197 6.42 -7.93 -9.34
CA PRO A 197 5.85 -8.84 -10.33
C PRO A 197 5.83 -10.29 -9.83
N ILE A 198 6.88 -10.75 -9.14
CA ILE A 198 6.92 -12.11 -8.57
C ILE A 198 5.82 -12.30 -7.52
N ALA A 199 5.62 -11.33 -6.63
CA ALA A 199 4.59 -11.38 -5.60
C ALA A 199 3.19 -11.44 -6.22
N ILE A 200 2.91 -10.64 -7.25
CA ILE A 200 1.65 -10.66 -7.98
C ILE A 200 1.43 -12.03 -8.64
N VAL A 201 2.44 -12.58 -9.32
CA VAL A 201 2.34 -13.88 -10.01
C VAL A 201 2.16 -15.01 -9.01
N LEU A 202 2.97 -15.04 -7.95
CA LEU A 202 2.91 -16.07 -6.91
C LEU A 202 1.59 -16.01 -6.16
N MET A 203 1.11 -14.81 -5.86
CA MET A 203 -0.19 -14.62 -5.23
C MET A 203 -1.33 -15.05 -6.15
N PHE A 204 -1.29 -14.68 -7.43
CA PHE A 204 -2.25 -15.17 -8.41
C PHE A 204 -2.26 -16.70 -8.44
N ALA A 205 -1.09 -17.34 -8.46
CA ALA A 205 -0.97 -18.80 -8.45
C ALA A 205 -1.57 -19.41 -7.18
N VAL A 206 -1.24 -18.86 -6.00
CA VAL A 206 -1.80 -19.31 -4.71
C VAL A 206 -3.32 -19.16 -4.69
N LEU A 207 -3.86 -18.02 -5.13
CA LEU A 207 -5.31 -17.79 -5.19
C LEU A 207 -5.99 -18.69 -6.23
N ALA A 208 -5.37 -18.92 -7.38
CA ALA A 208 -5.91 -19.79 -8.42
C ALA A 208 -5.98 -21.25 -7.94
N ILE A 209 -4.97 -21.70 -7.18
CA ILE A 209 -4.96 -23.02 -6.54
C ILE A 209 -6.02 -23.08 -5.43
N PHE A 210 -6.04 -22.08 -4.54
CA PHE A 210 -6.91 -22.07 -3.37
C PHE A 210 -8.39 -21.97 -3.76
N TYR A 211 -8.74 -21.09 -4.70
CA TYR A 211 -10.11 -20.97 -5.22
C TYR A 211 -10.45 -22.04 -6.25
N GLU A 212 -9.45 -22.79 -6.75
CA GLU A 212 -9.55 -23.70 -7.89
C GLU A 212 -10.23 -23.05 -9.11
N SER A 213 -10.11 -21.72 -9.23
CA SER A 213 -10.74 -20.89 -10.24
C SER A 213 -9.84 -19.73 -10.64
N ILE A 214 -9.49 -19.68 -11.93
CA ILE A 214 -8.67 -18.61 -12.50
C ILE A 214 -9.43 -17.28 -12.57
N PRO A 215 -10.69 -17.23 -13.04
CA PRO A 215 -11.46 -15.98 -13.03
C PRO A 215 -11.62 -15.38 -11.63
N MET A 216 -11.90 -16.20 -10.62
CA MET A 216 -12.05 -15.72 -9.24
C MET A 216 -10.72 -15.17 -8.70
N ALA A 217 -9.62 -15.88 -8.93
CA ALA A 217 -8.29 -15.43 -8.52
C ALA A 217 -7.90 -14.10 -9.17
N LEU A 218 -8.17 -13.94 -10.47
CA LEU A 218 -7.90 -12.70 -11.20
C LEU A 218 -8.71 -11.54 -10.61
N THR A 219 -9.97 -11.79 -10.24
CA THR A 219 -10.86 -10.73 -9.76
C THR A 219 -10.54 -10.32 -8.32
N ALA A 220 -10.14 -11.28 -7.49
CA ALA A 220 -9.63 -11.01 -6.15
C ALA A 220 -8.37 -10.14 -6.23
N LEU A 221 -7.40 -10.54 -7.07
CA LEU A 221 -6.18 -9.78 -7.29
C LEU A 221 -6.46 -8.37 -7.85
N ALA A 222 -7.33 -8.25 -8.85
CA ALA A 222 -7.71 -6.95 -9.42
C ALA A 222 -8.36 -6.04 -8.37
N SER A 223 -9.24 -6.57 -7.51
CA SER A 223 -9.86 -5.79 -6.44
C SER A 223 -8.83 -5.28 -5.42
N VAL A 224 -7.87 -6.12 -5.05
CA VAL A 224 -6.79 -5.78 -4.10
C VAL A 224 -5.86 -4.72 -4.68
N VAL A 225 -5.37 -4.94 -5.90
CA VAL A 225 -4.45 -4.01 -6.58
C VAL A 225 -5.14 -2.66 -6.79
N PHE A 226 -6.38 -2.65 -7.28
CA PHE A 226 -7.14 -1.41 -7.45
C PHE A 226 -7.25 -0.65 -6.12
N SER A 227 -7.64 -1.33 -5.05
CA SER A 227 -7.81 -0.73 -3.73
C SER A 227 -6.52 -0.16 -3.16
N ALA A 228 -5.40 -0.86 -3.34
CA ALA A 228 -4.09 -0.37 -2.93
C ALA A 228 -3.67 0.88 -3.72
N VAL A 229 -3.79 0.83 -5.05
CA VAL A 229 -3.46 1.95 -5.94
C VAL A 229 -4.33 3.17 -5.60
N PHE A 230 -5.64 2.98 -5.47
CA PHE A 230 -6.57 4.06 -5.16
C PHE A 230 -6.33 4.65 -3.77
N GLY A 231 -6.17 3.80 -2.75
CA GLY A 231 -5.88 4.24 -1.38
C GLY A 231 -4.61 5.08 -1.30
N THR A 232 -3.51 4.60 -1.92
CA THR A 232 -2.26 5.36 -2.01
C THR A 232 -2.44 6.66 -2.77
N ALA A 233 -3.08 6.63 -3.95
CA ALA A 233 -3.25 7.84 -4.77
C ALA A 233 -4.08 8.91 -4.06
N LEU A 234 -5.12 8.52 -3.33
CA LEU A 234 -5.93 9.44 -2.53
C LEU A 234 -5.10 10.07 -1.41
N ALA A 235 -4.26 9.29 -0.72
CA ALA A 235 -3.38 9.84 0.30
C ALA A 235 -2.32 10.79 -0.28
N VAL A 236 -1.67 10.39 -1.37
CA VAL A 236 -0.68 11.23 -2.06
C VAL A 236 -1.31 12.56 -2.49
N THR A 237 -2.42 12.52 -3.21
CA THR A 237 -3.10 13.75 -3.67
C THR A 237 -3.55 14.65 -2.52
N ALA A 238 -4.09 14.08 -1.44
CA ALA A 238 -4.54 14.85 -0.28
C ALA A 238 -3.37 15.56 0.43
N TYR A 239 -2.24 14.88 0.62
CA TYR A 239 -1.08 15.44 1.32
C TYR A 239 -0.24 16.37 0.44
N GLU A 240 -0.12 16.09 -0.85
CA GLU A 240 0.52 17.00 -1.82
C GLU A 240 -0.24 18.32 -1.92
N ALA A 241 -1.58 18.30 -1.86
CA ALA A 241 -2.39 19.51 -1.80
C ALA A 241 -2.14 20.36 -0.53
N MET A 242 -1.65 19.74 0.55
CA MET A 242 -1.22 20.41 1.78
C MET A 242 0.27 20.78 1.77
N GLY A 243 1.00 20.50 0.69
CA GLY A 243 2.45 20.72 0.60
C GLY A 243 3.28 19.74 1.44
N ILE A 244 2.69 18.65 1.90
CA ILE A 244 3.35 17.66 2.76
C ILE A 244 3.80 16.48 1.90
N ASN A 245 5.10 16.19 1.91
CA ASN A 245 5.62 15.00 1.23
C ASN A 245 5.34 13.73 2.05
N LEU A 246 5.06 12.62 1.36
CA LEU A 246 4.90 11.31 1.99
C LEU A 246 6.16 10.44 1.80
N PRO A 247 6.37 9.44 2.67
CA PRO A 247 7.54 8.55 2.58
C PRO A 247 7.57 7.76 1.27
N TRP A 248 8.77 7.56 0.72
CA TRP A 248 8.98 6.81 -0.52
C TRP A 248 8.49 5.36 -0.48
N TYR A 249 8.44 4.72 0.69
CA TYR A 249 7.97 3.35 0.88
C TYR A 249 6.46 3.21 1.16
N LEU A 250 5.70 4.32 1.13
CA LEU A 250 4.25 4.29 1.37
C LEU A 250 3.50 3.30 0.46
N PRO A 251 3.72 3.28 -0.88
CA PRO A 251 3.01 2.36 -1.77
C PRO A 251 3.26 0.89 -1.41
N ILE A 252 4.47 0.57 -0.97
CA ILE A 252 4.91 -0.78 -0.58
C ILE A 252 4.13 -1.26 0.65
N VAL A 253 4.06 -0.42 1.68
CA VAL A 253 3.36 -0.74 2.93
C VAL A 253 1.86 -0.90 2.67
N VAL A 254 1.26 0.03 1.91
CA VAL A 254 -0.17 0.02 1.60
C VAL A 254 -0.55 -1.21 0.77
N PHE A 255 0.23 -1.51 -0.27
CA PHE A 255 0.05 -2.71 -1.08
C PHE A 255 0.13 -3.97 -0.22
N THR A 256 1.18 -4.13 0.57
CA THR A 256 1.38 -5.34 1.40
C THR A 256 0.27 -5.54 2.42
N ALA A 257 -0.19 -4.47 3.06
CA ALA A 257 -1.27 -4.54 4.05
C ALA A 257 -2.63 -4.89 3.42
N ILE A 258 -3.00 -4.22 2.33
CA ILE A 258 -4.27 -4.46 1.63
C ILE A 258 -4.26 -5.81 0.94
N LEU A 259 -3.09 -6.27 0.49
CA LEU A 259 -2.90 -7.61 -0.03
C LEU A 259 -3.33 -8.66 0.98
N GLY A 260 -2.84 -8.61 2.22
CA GLY A 260 -3.27 -9.53 3.27
C GLY A 260 -4.76 -9.45 3.55
N VAL A 261 -5.25 -8.26 3.92
CA VAL A 261 -6.64 -8.07 4.37
C VAL A 261 -7.66 -8.30 3.25
N GLY A 262 -7.35 -7.86 2.02
CA GLY A 262 -8.22 -8.01 0.86
C GLY A 262 -8.31 -9.45 0.36
N MET A 263 -7.27 -10.27 0.55
CA MET A 263 -7.36 -11.71 0.27
C MET A 263 -8.35 -12.41 1.19
N ASP A 264 -8.36 -12.08 2.49
CA ASP A 264 -9.28 -12.67 3.45
C ASP A 264 -10.73 -12.36 3.08
N TYR A 265 -11.02 -11.13 2.65
CA TYR A 265 -12.35 -10.71 2.19
C TYR A 265 -12.81 -11.50 0.96
N ASN A 266 -11.93 -11.65 -0.04
CA ASN A 266 -12.25 -12.44 -1.23
C ASN A 266 -12.43 -13.92 -0.88
N SER A 267 -11.63 -14.46 0.04
CA SER A 267 -11.75 -15.84 0.51
C SER A 267 -13.10 -16.12 1.18
N PHE A 268 -13.57 -15.24 2.06
CA PHE A 268 -14.91 -15.38 2.66
C PHE A 268 -16.02 -15.40 1.63
N MET A 269 -15.94 -14.54 0.61
CA MET A 269 -16.92 -14.53 -0.47
C MET A 269 -16.87 -15.82 -1.29
N VAL A 270 -15.68 -16.25 -1.73
CA VAL A 270 -15.52 -17.45 -2.56
C VAL A 270 -15.94 -18.71 -1.82
N ASN A 271 -15.57 -18.86 -0.55
CA ASN A 271 -15.97 -20.03 0.26
C ASN A 271 -17.48 -20.11 0.39
N ARG A 272 -18.16 -18.99 0.65
CA ARG A 272 -19.63 -19.00 0.73
C ARG A 272 -20.29 -19.38 -0.59
N MET A 273 -19.79 -18.85 -1.70
CA MET A 273 -20.31 -19.19 -3.02
C MET A 273 -20.11 -20.67 -3.35
N ARG A 274 -18.98 -21.24 -2.92
CA ARG A 274 -18.69 -22.67 -3.09
C ARG A 274 -19.67 -23.54 -2.29
N GLU A 275 -19.89 -23.23 -1.01
CA GLU A 275 -20.87 -23.93 -0.17
C GLU A 275 -22.28 -23.97 -0.81
N GLU A 276 -22.70 -22.88 -1.45
CA GLU A 276 -23.99 -22.82 -2.12
C GLU A 276 -24.00 -23.63 -3.42
N CYS A 277 -22.92 -23.55 -4.21
CA CYS A 277 -22.80 -24.31 -5.46
C CYS A 277 -22.62 -25.82 -5.27
N GLU A 278 -22.16 -26.28 -4.10
CA GLU A 278 -22.17 -27.70 -3.74
C GLU A 278 -23.60 -28.26 -3.60
N ARG A 279 -24.57 -27.41 -3.23
CA ARG A 279 -25.99 -27.79 -3.12
C ARG A 279 -26.72 -27.64 -4.45
N SER A 280 -26.68 -26.44 -5.03
CA SER A 280 -27.24 -26.13 -6.33
C SER A 280 -26.60 -24.86 -6.88
N CYS A 281 -25.78 -24.99 -7.93
CA CYS A 281 -25.04 -23.87 -8.52
C CYS A 281 -25.91 -23.01 -9.46
N SER A 282 -27.11 -22.62 -8.98
CA SER A 282 -27.94 -21.62 -9.65
C SER A 282 -27.38 -20.23 -9.38
N ARG A 283 -27.34 -19.40 -10.43
CA ARG A 283 -26.88 -18.00 -10.36
C ARG A 283 -27.62 -17.20 -9.28
N GLU A 284 -28.92 -17.38 -9.17
CA GLU A 284 -29.75 -16.68 -8.19
C GLU A 284 -29.45 -17.11 -6.76
N ALA A 285 -29.22 -18.41 -6.55
CA ALA A 285 -28.86 -18.97 -5.24
C ALA A 285 -27.49 -18.42 -4.78
N VAL A 286 -26.50 -18.39 -5.68
CA VAL A 286 -25.17 -17.83 -5.39
C VAL A 286 -25.25 -16.34 -5.06
N LEU A 287 -25.96 -15.54 -5.87
CA LEU A 287 -26.13 -14.11 -5.61
C LEU A 287 -26.89 -13.84 -4.30
N SER A 288 -27.86 -14.69 -3.95
CA SER A 288 -28.58 -14.59 -2.67
C SER A 288 -27.67 -14.93 -1.49
N ALA A 289 -26.87 -16.01 -1.59
CA ALA A 289 -25.92 -16.42 -0.54
C ALA A 289 -24.81 -15.38 -0.32
N MET A 290 -24.39 -14.68 -1.37
CA MET A 290 -23.44 -13.57 -1.28
C MET A 290 -23.99 -12.40 -0.47
N GLY A 291 -25.30 -12.16 -0.52
CA GLY A 291 -25.93 -11.01 0.16
C GLY A 291 -25.80 -11.03 1.67
N SER A 292 -25.78 -12.20 2.31
CA SER A 292 -25.51 -12.30 3.75
C SER A 292 -24.04 -12.12 4.08
N THR A 293 -23.14 -12.69 3.27
CA THR A 293 -21.69 -12.62 3.51
C THR A 293 -21.12 -11.25 3.19
N SER A 294 -21.69 -10.53 2.22
CA SER A 294 -21.31 -9.15 1.92
C SER A 294 -21.50 -8.23 3.12
N VAL A 295 -22.54 -8.45 3.93
CA VAL A 295 -22.75 -7.65 5.15
C VAL A 295 -21.65 -7.91 6.17
N LEU A 296 -21.21 -9.17 6.31
CA LEU A 296 -20.10 -9.53 7.19
C LEU A 296 -18.78 -8.90 6.71
N VAL A 297 -18.45 -9.03 5.43
CA VAL A 297 -17.20 -8.50 4.87
C VAL A 297 -17.18 -6.97 4.91
N VAL A 298 -18.29 -6.30 4.59
CA VAL A 298 -18.40 -4.83 4.73
C VAL A 298 -18.26 -4.42 6.19
N GLY A 299 -18.87 -5.16 7.12
CA GLY A 299 -18.70 -4.93 8.57
C GLY A 299 -17.23 -5.03 9.01
N LEU A 300 -16.53 -6.09 8.61
CA LEU A 300 -15.09 -6.26 8.88
C LEU A 300 -14.26 -5.12 8.29
N SER A 301 -14.62 -4.67 7.08
CA SER A 301 -13.93 -3.58 6.39
C SER A 301 -14.11 -2.26 7.11
N VAL A 302 -15.33 -1.97 7.61
CA VAL A 302 -15.60 -0.77 8.42
C VAL A 302 -14.84 -0.80 9.74
N ILE A 303 -14.76 -1.96 10.41
CA ILE A 303 -13.98 -2.11 11.65
C ILE A 303 -12.49 -1.84 11.38
N MET A 304 -11.93 -2.42 10.31
CA MET A 304 -10.53 -2.19 9.93
C MET A 304 -10.27 -0.75 9.48
N THR A 305 -11.22 -0.14 8.78
CA THR A 305 -11.20 1.29 8.43
C THR A 305 -11.09 2.13 9.70
N GLY A 306 -11.89 1.83 10.72
CA GLY A 306 -11.80 2.46 12.03
C GLY A 306 -10.43 2.26 12.69
N ALA A 307 -9.90 1.04 12.67
CA ALA A 307 -8.59 0.74 13.23
C ALA A 307 -7.46 1.54 12.54
N PHE A 308 -7.42 1.55 11.21
CA PHE A 308 -6.41 2.32 10.45
C PHE A 308 -6.62 3.84 10.55
N SER A 309 -7.86 4.31 10.74
CA SER A 309 -8.12 5.73 11.02
C SER A 309 -7.44 6.21 12.31
N GLY A 310 -7.14 5.31 13.25
CA GLY A 310 -6.34 5.62 14.45
C GLY A 310 -4.94 6.17 14.14
N LEU A 311 -4.35 5.80 12.99
CA LEU A 311 -3.08 6.37 12.54
C LEU A 311 -3.17 7.87 12.22
N LEU A 312 -4.36 8.39 11.93
CA LEU A 312 -4.59 9.84 11.73
C LEU A 312 -4.42 10.63 13.04
N ALA A 313 -4.60 9.98 14.20
CA ALA A 313 -4.41 10.61 15.50
C ALA A 313 -2.93 10.83 15.85
N PHE A 314 -2.00 10.15 15.17
CA PHE A 314 -0.57 10.38 15.35
C PHE A 314 -0.20 11.79 14.92
N SER A 315 0.80 12.40 15.56
CA SER A 315 1.31 13.73 15.21
C SER A 315 2.35 13.71 14.07
N ALA A 316 2.77 12.53 13.62
CA ALA A 316 3.72 12.37 12.53
C ALA A 316 3.01 12.30 11.17
N PRO A 317 3.40 13.13 10.18
CA PRO A 317 2.73 13.20 8.88
C PRO A 317 2.75 11.87 8.12
N GLY A 318 3.85 11.12 8.23
CA GLY A 318 4.01 9.82 7.58
C GLY A 318 3.02 8.77 8.09
N PHE A 319 2.78 8.70 9.41
CA PHE A 319 1.76 7.81 9.96
C PHE A 319 0.36 8.24 9.53
N ARG A 320 0.04 9.54 9.53
CA ARG A 320 -1.26 10.01 9.07
C ARG A 320 -1.50 9.73 7.58
N GLY A 321 -0.47 9.88 6.74
CA GLY A 321 -0.52 9.52 5.32
C GLY A 321 -0.76 8.02 5.09
N MET A 322 -0.06 7.16 5.84
CA MET A 322 -0.32 5.71 5.84
C MET A 322 -1.73 5.39 6.31
N GLY A 323 -2.19 6.03 7.38
CA GLY A 323 -3.53 5.88 7.92
C GLY A 323 -4.61 6.20 6.89
N LEU A 324 -4.47 7.33 6.19
CA LEU A 324 -5.41 7.72 5.14
C LEU A 324 -5.43 6.71 4.00
N ALA A 325 -4.26 6.28 3.52
CA ALA A 325 -4.16 5.31 2.43
C ALA A 325 -4.75 3.95 2.79
N LEU A 326 -4.42 3.43 3.97
CA LEU A 326 -4.90 2.13 4.46
C LEU A 326 -6.40 2.17 4.77
N MET A 327 -6.89 3.25 5.39
CA MET A 327 -8.31 3.41 5.71
C MET A 327 -9.18 3.31 4.46
N PHE A 328 -8.87 4.09 3.42
CA PHE A 328 -9.63 4.05 2.17
C PHE A 328 -9.38 2.79 1.35
N GLY A 329 -8.13 2.32 1.31
CA GLY A 329 -7.79 1.11 0.56
C GLY A 329 -8.44 -0.15 1.13
N VAL A 330 -8.46 -0.33 2.45
CA VAL A 330 -9.13 -1.48 3.08
C VAL A 330 -10.64 -1.39 2.96
N LEU A 331 -11.22 -0.20 3.13
CA LEU A 331 -12.65 0.02 2.91
C LEU A 331 -13.06 -0.39 1.49
N LEU A 332 -12.29 0.07 0.48
CA LEU A 332 -12.54 -0.28 -0.91
C LEU A 332 -12.30 -1.77 -1.19
N ALA A 333 -11.28 -2.39 -0.60
CA ALA A 333 -11.02 -3.81 -0.81
C ALA A 333 -12.24 -4.68 -0.45
N GLY A 334 -12.87 -4.40 0.69
CA GLY A 334 -14.09 -5.10 1.08
C GLY A 334 -15.31 -4.75 0.25
N LEU A 335 -15.53 -3.46 -0.02
CA LEU A 335 -16.67 -3.02 -0.84
C LEU A 335 -16.58 -3.59 -2.26
N LEU A 336 -15.40 -3.58 -2.87
CA LEU A 336 -15.19 -4.10 -4.23
C LEU A 336 -15.29 -5.62 -4.27
N ALA A 337 -14.70 -6.33 -3.31
CA ALA A 337 -14.82 -7.78 -3.22
C ALA A 337 -16.29 -8.20 -3.05
N SER A 338 -17.03 -7.56 -2.14
CA SER A 338 -18.38 -8.00 -1.79
C SER A 338 -19.49 -7.47 -2.69
N LEU A 339 -19.38 -6.23 -3.16
CA LEU A 339 -20.47 -5.52 -3.84
C LEU A 339 -20.25 -5.34 -5.34
N LEU A 340 -19.05 -5.58 -5.87
CA LEU A 340 -18.80 -5.30 -7.28
C LEU A 340 -18.16 -6.46 -8.02
N PHE A 341 -16.89 -6.75 -7.77
CA PHE A 341 -16.10 -7.68 -8.58
C PHE A 341 -16.69 -9.09 -8.53
N THR A 342 -16.92 -9.62 -7.33
CA THR A 342 -17.42 -11.00 -7.19
C THR A 342 -18.81 -11.19 -7.80
N PRO A 343 -19.84 -10.34 -7.49
CA PRO A 343 -21.16 -10.49 -8.09
C PRO A 343 -21.16 -10.35 -9.62
N LEU A 344 -20.29 -9.48 -10.14
CA LEU A 344 -20.16 -9.20 -11.56
C LEU A 344 -19.59 -10.39 -12.33
N VAL A 345 -18.58 -11.04 -11.78
CA VAL A 345 -17.91 -12.18 -12.43
C VAL A 345 -18.81 -13.40 -12.43
N VAL A 346 -19.47 -13.69 -11.31
CA VAL A 346 -20.48 -14.75 -11.25
C VAL A 346 -21.65 -14.43 -12.18
N GLY A 347 -22.08 -13.17 -12.22
CA GLY A 347 -23.18 -12.71 -13.07
C GLY A 347 -22.90 -12.80 -14.57
N LEU A 348 -21.69 -12.47 -15.01
CA LEU A 348 -21.29 -12.46 -16.43
C LEU A 348 -20.78 -13.80 -16.92
N LEU A 349 -19.93 -14.48 -16.14
CA LEU A 349 -19.29 -15.73 -16.55
C LEU A 349 -20.12 -16.98 -16.18
N GLY A 350 -21.04 -16.87 -15.22
CA GLY A 350 -21.88 -17.99 -14.77
C GLY A 350 -21.04 -19.22 -14.43
N ARG A 351 -21.28 -20.34 -15.14
CA ARG A 351 -20.51 -21.60 -14.97
C ARG A 351 -19.01 -21.47 -15.26
N TYR A 352 -18.61 -20.53 -16.13
CA TYR A 352 -17.21 -20.31 -16.47
C TYR A 352 -16.45 -19.59 -15.37
N ALA A 353 -17.16 -18.95 -14.42
CA ALA A 353 -16.56 -18.31 -13.25
C ALA A 353 -15.78 -19.30 -12.37
N TRP A 354 -16.01 -20.60 -12.53
CA TRP A 354 -15.37 -21.68 -11.77
C TRP A 354 -14.28 -22.41 -12.56
N TRP A 355 -14.00 -22.01 -13.80
CA TRP A 355 -12.98 -22.67 -14.62
C TRP A 355 -11.59 -22.60 -13.96
N PRO A 356 -10.83 -23.71 -13.90
CA PRO A 356 -11.01 -24.98 -14.63
C PRO A 356 -11.95 -26.00 -14.00
N LYS A 357 -12.25 -25.89 -12.70
CA LYS A 357 -13.11 -26.82 -11.99
C LYS A 357 -14.59 -26.54 -12.28
N ARG A 358 -15.19 -27.32 -13.19
CA ARG A 358 -16.62 -27.18 -13.50
C ARG A 358 -17.46 -27.67 -12.32
N MET A 359 -18.23 -26.77 -11.70
CA MET A 359 -19.24 -27.17 -10.72
C MET A 359 -20.46 -27.77 -11.42
N ARG A 360 -21.00 -28.87 -10.87
CA ARG A 360 -22.17 -29.57 -11.43
C ARG A 360 -23.36 -28.60 -11.41
N SER A 361 -23.86 -28.24 -12.59
CA SER A 361 -25.13 -27.52 -12.71
C SER A 361 -26.23 -28.42 -12.14
N GLY A 362 -26.93 -27.95 -11.11
CA GLY A 362 -28.26 -28.49 -10.83
C GLY A 362 -29.11 -28.26 -12.08
N GLY A 363 -29.77 -29.31 -12.56
CA GLY A 363 -30.76 -29.19 -13.62
C GLY A 363 -31.87 -28.24 -13.18
N GLN A 364 -32.34 -27.41 -14.11
CA GLN A 364 -33.53 -26.58 -13.92
C GLN A 364 -34.76 -27.43 -13.60
#